data_AF-A0ABD6WGE7-F1
#
_entry.id   AF-A0ABD6WGE7-F1
#
_cell.length_a   1.000
_cell.length_b   1.000
_cell.length_c   1.000
_cell.angle_alpha   90.00
_cell.angle_beta   90.00
_cell.angle_gamma   90.00
#
_symmetry.space_group_name_H-M   'P 1'
#
loop_
_entity.id
_entity.type
_entity.pdbx_description
1 polymer ?
#
loop_
_entity_poly.entity_id
_entity_poly.type
_entity_poly.pdbx_seq_one_letter_code
_entity_poly.pdbx_strand_id
1 'polypeptide(L)'
;MVAARPAERGRAAERLSGLVRTPELSPARALARAGASLPAVLQIVLAATLAYSVAHFLLGHPSPVLALTATISSLGIARDTRPKQVAETATGMLIGITASEVLLLLWGSGVWQLAVVLAIVVTLGRALSPSPGFAVAAGTQAMLVMVLPAPDGGVFTRSVDGLIGGLAALLCTAIVPRPPLRTARAEAHRLLTALSRTVEELADALRRGDSTASTAALERIRGTQPVIDGWTAALDSATGVARISPFVRRHRGELARQAVMLSALDLATRNLRIVARRTDFLVGDGAPRPALAGAVAALGPGIALLGRAVADPSVLALARQDLVLLATTLDPQRLIPEARLAEKTVLVLLRPLVVDLLTATGAAPVEARAALPPLA
;
A
#
# COMPACT_ATOMS: atom_id res chain seq x y z
N MET A 1 -15.34 32.46 46.99
CA MET A 1 -15.95 31.17 46.62
C MET A 1 -16.95 31.43 45.50
N VAL A 2 -16.46 31.58 44.26
CA VAL A 2 -17.27 32.01 43.11
C VAL A 2 -17.75 30.76 42.37
N ALA A 3 -19.06 30.51 42.39
CA ALA A 3 -19.67 29.39 41.69
C ALA A 3 -19.60 29.62 40.17
N ALA A 4 -18.92 28.74 39.45
CA ALA A 4 -18.88 28.74 37.98
C ALA A 4 -20.29 28.62 37.40
N ARG A 5 -20.58 29.42 36.36
CA ARG A 5 -21.90 29.53 35.72
C ARG A 5 -22.35 28.18 35.12
N PRO A 6 -23.66 27.87 35.15
CA PRO A 6 -24.21 26.57 34.72
C PRO A 6 -23.92 26.20 33.25
N ALA A 7 -23.65 27.19 32.38
CA ALA A 7 -23.34 26.98 30.96
C ALA A 7 -21.95 26.36 30.68
N GLU A 8 -20.99 26.47 31.61
CA GLU A 8 -19.65 25.87 31.45
C GLU A 8 -19.62 24.39 31.85
N ARG A 9 -20.48 23.99 32.80
CA ARG A 9 -20.63 22.59 33.22
C ARG A 9 -21.19 21.70 32.09
N GLY A 10 -22.11 22.24 31.29
CA GLY A 10 -22.68 21.53 30.14
C GLY A 10 -21.64 21.20 29.06
N ARG A 11 -20.79 22.16 28.69
CA ARG A 11 -19.76 21.97 27.64
C ARG A 11 -18.62 21.05 28.08
N ALA A 12 -18.30 21.04 29.37
CA ALA A 12 -17.32 20.09 29.93
C ALA A 12 -17.87 18.65 29.91
N ALA A 13 -19.14 18.46 30.26
CA ALA A 13 -19.81 17.15 30.19
C ALA A 13 -19.97 16.64 28.75
N GLU A 14 -20.20 17.53 27.78
CA GLU A 14 -20.32 17.20 26.35
C GLU A 14 -18.96 16.83 25.72
N ARG A 15 -17.88 17.48 26.15
CA ARG A 15 -16.51 17.11 25.75
C ARG A 15 -16.05 15.78 26.35
N LEU A 16 -16.45 15.49 27.59
CA LEU A 16 -16.20 14.21 28.25
C LEU A 16 -17.02 13.06 27.62
N SER A 17 -18.28 13.30 27.22
CA SER A 17 -19.10 12.29 26.54
C SER A 17 -18.62 11.99 25.11
N GLY A 18 -18.01 12.98 24.44
CA GLY A 18 -17.30 12.79 23.16
C GLY A 18 -16.00 11.99 23.25
N LEU A 19 -15.32 12.00 24.41
CA LEU A 19 -14.11 11.21 24.66
C LEU A 19 -14.41 9.74 25.05
N VAL A 20 -15.58 9.47 25.64
CA VAL A 20 -15.96 8.13 26.12
C VAL A 20 -16.69 7.29 25.06
N ARG A 21 -17.24 7.91 24.01
CA ARG A 21 -17.82 7.18 22.87
C ARG A 21 -16.81 7.04 21.75
N THR A 22 -15.75 6.26 21.98
CA THR A 22 -14.89 5.82 20.88
C THR A 22 -15.73 4.94 19.94
N PRO A 23 -15.93 5.34 18.67
CA PRO A 23 -16.73 4.55 17.70
C PRO A 23 -16.09 3.19 17.36
N GLU A 24 -14.93 2.89 17.93
CA GLU A 24 -14.08 1.74 17.64
C GLU A 24 -14.49 0.45 18.38
N LEU A 25 -15.29 0.58 19.44
CA LEU A 25 -15.75 -0.51 20.30
C LEU A 25 -17.13 -1.06 19.94
N SER A 26 -17.76 -0.59 18.84
CA SER A 26 -19.04 -1.15 18.47
C SER A 26 -18.89 -2.63 18.09
N PRO A 27 -19.70 -3.54 18.67
CA PRO A 27 -19.55 -4.98 18.48
C PRO A 27 -19.65 -5.36 17.00
N ALA A 28 -20.53 -4.70 16.24
CA ALA A 28 -20.65 -4.89 14.80
C ALA A 28 -19.35 -4.58 14.03
N ARG A 29 -18.63 -3.50 14.38
CA ARG A 29 -17.34 -3.18 13.76
C ARG A 29 -16.25 -4.16 14.20
N ALA A 30 -16.27 -4.61 15.45
CA ALA A 30 -15.36 -5.63 15.94
C ALA A 30 -15.54 -6.97 15.19
N LEU A 31 -16.79 -7.41 15.01
CA LEU A 31 -17.15 -8.59 14.21
C LEU A 31 -16.76 -8.43 12.74
N ALA A 32 -16.99 -7.27 12.13
CA ALA A 32 -16.55 -7.00 10.76
C ALA A 32 -15.01 -7.03 10.62
N ARG A 33 -14.28 -6.48 11.60
CA ARG A 33 -12.81 -6.55 11.64
C ARG A 33 -12.33 -8.00 11.77
N ALA A 34 -12.92 -8.78 12.68
CA ALA A 34 -12.58 -10.19 12.88
C ALA A 34 -12.90 -11.03 11.64
N GLY A 35 -14.11 -10.89 11.09
CA GLY A 35 -14.54 -11.58 9.88
C GLY A 35 -13.63 -11.31 8.69
N ALA A 36 -13.22 -10.05 8.52
CA ALA A 36 -12.34 -9.70 7.43
C ALA A 36 -10.85 -10.10 7.67
N SER A 37 -10.49 -10.54 8.89
CA SER A 37 -9.20 -11.16 9.22
C SER A 37 -9.22 -12.69 9.23
N LEU A 38 -10.37 -13.33 8.98
CA LEU A 38 -10.51 -14.80 8.95
C LEU A 38 -9.45 -15.51 8.08
N PRO A 39 -9.11 -15.05 6.86
CA PRO A 39 -8.09 -15.71 6.05
C PRO A 39 -6.71 -15.70 6.72
N ALA A 40 -6.34 -14.60 7.38
CA ALA A 40 -5.07 -14.50 8.11
C ALA A 40 -5.08 -15.40 9.34
N VAL A 41 -6.19 -15.45 10.08
CA VAL A 41 -6.35 -16.36 11.23
C VAL A 41 -6.21 -17.81 10.79
N LEU A 42 -6.89 -18.21 9.72
CA LEU A 42 -6.79 -19.59 9.20
C LEU A 42 -5.35 -19.91 8.77
N GLN A 43 -4.67 -18.96 8.12
CA GLN A 43 -3.26 -19.12 7.74
C GLN A 43 -2.36 -19.34 8.97
N ILE A 44 -2.53 -18.54 10.02
CA ILE A 44 -1.75 -18.66 11.27
C ILE A 44 -2.03 -20.01 11.94
N VAL A 45 -3.30 -20.40 12.05
CA VAL A 45 -3.69 -21.68 12.67
C VAL A 45 -3.09 -22.84 11.91
N LEU A 46 -3.19 -22.86 10.57
CA LEU A 46 -2.61 -23.92 9.74
C LEU A 46 -1.09 -23.96 9.88
N ALA A 47 -0.42 -22.81 9.82
CA ALA A 47 1.03 -22.73 9.92
C ALA A 47 1.55 -23.16 11.29
N ALA A 48 0.92 -22.67 12.37
CA ALA A 48 1.32 -22.98 13.74
C ALA A 48 1.09 -24.46 14.06
N THR A 49 -0.06 -25.02 13.64
CA THR A 49 -0.34 -26.45 13.78
C THR A 49 0.67 -27.29 13.00
N LEU A 50 1.04 -26.87 11.77
CA LEU A 50 2.06 -27.54 10.97
C LEU A 50 3.43 -27.51 11.66
N ALA A 51 3.89 -26.34 12.10
CA ALA A 51 5.16 -26.17 12.78
C ALA A 51 5.25 -27.03 14.04
N TYR A 52 4.21 -26.99 14.88
CA TYR A 52 4.10 -27.83 16.06
C TYR A 52 4.13 -29.31 15.72
N SER A 53 3.35 -29.73 14.71
CA SER A 53 3.26 -31.14 14.33
C SER A 53 4.60 -31.68 13.84
N VAL A 54 5.35 -30.88 13.07
CA VAL A 54 6.70 -31.23 12.62
C VAL A 54 7.65 -31.33 13.81
N ALA A 55 7.71 -30.33 14.68
CA ALA A 55 8.63 -30.36 15.83
C ALA A 55 8.27 -31.48 16.82
N HIS A 56 6.99 -31.69 17.10
CA HIS A 56 6.53 -32.67 18.08
C HIS A 56 6.56 -34.11 17.55
N PHE A 57 5.89 -34.38 16.43
CA PHE A 57 5.73 -35.75 15.94
C PHE A 57 6.90 -36.23 15.08
N LEU A 58 7.55 -35.34 14.33
CA LEU A 58 8.67 -35.74 13.45
C LEU A 58 10.03 -35.70 14.17
N LEU A 59 10.26 -34.69 15.01
CA LEU A 59 11.52 -34.55 15.76
C LEU A 59 11.44 -35.02 17.23
N GLY A 60 10.26 -35.35 17.73
CA GLY A 60 10.09 -35.87 19.09
C GLY A 60 10.23 -34.82 20.19
N HIS A 61 10.12 -33.52 19.89
CA HIS A 61 10.26 -32.47 20.90
C HIS A 61 9.01 -32.46 21.81
N PRO A 62 9.15 -32.60 23.15
CA PRO A 62 8.00 -32.76 24.04
C PRO A 62 7.12 -31.50 24.15
N SER A 63 7.72 -30.32 24.08
CA SER A 63 7.02 -29.03 24.15
C SER A 63 7.67 -27.98 23.24
N PRO A 64 7.41 -28.02 21.91
CA PRO A 64 8.04 -27.12 20.94
C PRO A 64 7.37 -25.74 20.92
N VAL A 65 7.45 -25.03 22.06
CA VAL A 65 6.83 -23.71 22.25
C VAL A 65 7.38 -22.70 21.24
N LEU A 66 8.68 -22.73 20.95
CA LEU A 66 9.28 -21.77 20.02
C LEU A 66 8.85 -21.98 18.57
N ALA A 67 8.53 -23.22 18.17
CA ALA A 67 7.97 -23.47 16.84
C ALA A 67 6.60 -22.79 16.71
N LEU A 68 5.76 -22.87 17.73
CA LEU A 68 4.46 -22.18 17.79
C LEU A 68 4.62 -20.66 17.82
N THR A 69 5.37 -20.13 18.80
CA THR A 69 5.48 -18.67 19.00
C THR A 69 6.19 -18.01 17.81
N ALA A 70 7.27 -18.60 17.29
CA ALA A 70 7.96 -18.06 16.12
C ALA A 70 7.06 -18.05 14.88
N THR A 71 6.22 -19.07 14.67
CA THR A 71 5.28 -19.09 13.55
C THR A 71 4.24 -17.97 13.67
N ILE A 72 3.59 -17.86 14.83
CA ILE A 72 2.53 -16.88 15.09
C ILE A 72 3.09 -15.46 15.00
N SER A 73 4.24 -15.20 15.62
CA SER A 73 4.90 -13.89 15.59
C SER A 73 5.41 -13.52 14.21
N SER A 74 5.90 -14.48 13.40
CA SER A 74 6.38 -14.20 12.03
C SER A 74 5.24 -13.81 11.09
N LEU A 75 4.08 -14.46 11.22
CA LEU A 75 2.93 -14.20 10.36
C LEU A 75 2.17 -12.93 10.79
N GLY A 76 1.96 -12.75 12.09
CA GLY A 76 1.13 -11.68 12.64
C GLY A 76 -0.32 -11.68 12.11
N ILE A 77 -1.14 -10.76 12.60
CA ILE A 77 -2.56 -10.61 12.17
C ILE A 77 -2.71 -9.62 11.00
N ALA A 78 -1.62 -8.93 10.61
CA ALA A 78 -1.65 -7.98 9.52
C ALA A 78 -1.99 -8.66 8.19
N ARG A 79 -2.98 -8.13 7.45
CA ARG A 79 -3.44 -8.69 6.18
C ARG A 79 -2.37 -8.70 5.08
N ASP A 80 -1.34 -7.87 5.24
CA ASP A 80 -0.26 -7.67 4.29
C ASP A 80 1.12 -8.02 4.87
N THR A 81 1.26 -9.17 5.54
CA THR A 81 2.60 -9.63 5.92
C THR A 81 3.36 -10.01 4.65
N ARG A 82 4.13 -9.05 4.13
CA ARG A 82 5.00 -9.26 2.97
C ARG A 82 5.90 -10.46 3.28
N PRO A 83 6.13 -11.41 2.37
CA PRO A 83 7.02 -12.54 2.66
C PRO A 83 8.41 -12.11 3.13
N LYS A 84 8.89 -10.97 2.62
CA LYS A 84 10.12 -10.32 3.11
C LYS A 84 10.04 -9.99 4.60
N GLN A 85 8.93 -9.41 5.06
CA GLN A 85 8.73 -9.08 6.47
C GLN A 85 8.60 -10.34 7.33
N VAL A 86 7.93 -11.38 6.85
CA VAL A 86 7.87 -12.70 7.51
C VAL A 86 9.28 -13.26 7.67
N ALA A 87 10.09 -13.23 6.60
CA ALA A 87 11.48 -13.71 6.61
C ALA A 87 12.38 -12.88 7.54
N GLU A 88 12.28 -11.55 7.50
CA GLU A 88 13.00 -10.65 8.39
C GLU A 88 12.66 -10.95 9.86
N THR A 89 11.37 -11.09 10.17
CA THR A 89 10.90 -11.37 11.54
C THR A 89 11.38 -12.76 12.01
N ALA A 90 11.23 -13.79 11.16
CA ALA A 90 11.71 -15.14 11.45
C ALA A 90 13.22 -15.18 11.67
N THR A 91 14.00 -14.43 10.86
CA THR A 91 15.45 -14.33 11.01
C THR A 91 15.84 -13.65 12.31
N GLY A 92 15.18 -12.55 12.66
CA GLY A 92 15.42 -11.86 13.94
C GLY A 92 15.12 -12.74 15.13
N MET A 93 14.02 -13.50 15.09
CA MET A 93 13.67 -14.47 16.11
C MET A 93 14.71 -15.58 16.22
N LEU A 94 15.12 -16.19 15.11
CA LEU A 94 16.16 -17.24 15.12
C LEU A 94 17.46 -16.72 15.73
N ILE A 95 17.90 -15.52 15.33
CA ILE A 95 19.11 -14.89 15.90
C ILE A 95 18.93 -14.65 17.41
N GLY A 96 17.78 -14.14 17.84
CA GLY A 96 17.48 -13.94 19.26
C GLY A 96 17.54 -15.23 20.07
N ILE A 97 16.95 -16.31 19.54
CA ILE A 97 16.92 -17.64 20.16
C ILE A 97 18.33 -18.22 20.27
N THR A 98 19.08 -18.23 19.17
CA THR A 98 20.43 -18.80 19.14
C THR A 98 21.39 -17.97 19.99
N ALA A 99 21.30 -16.64 19.95
CA ALA A 99 22.13 -15.76 20.78
C ALA A 99 21.87 -15.97 22.27
N SER A 100 20.59 -16.10 22.69
CA SER A 100 20.30 -16.34 24.10
C SER A 100 20.67 -17.74 24.55
N GLU A 101 20.58 -18.78 23.71
CA GLU A 101 21.09 -20.12 24.03
C GLU A 101 22.60 -20.10 24.28
N VAL A 102 23.37 -19.41 23.42
CA VAL A 102 24.83 -19.26 23.60
C VAL A 102 25.15 -18.49 24.88
N LEU A 103 24.46 -17.38 25.14
CA LEU A 103 24.70 -16.59 26.35
C LEU A 103 24.27 -17.32 27.63
N LEU A 104 23.21 -18.13 27.57
CA LEU A 104 22.77 -18.99 28.68
C LEU A 104 23.83 -20.04 29.01
N LEU A 105 24.50 -20.62 28.01
CA LEU A 105 25.62 -21.54 28.23
C LEU A 105 26.82 -20.86 28.90
N LEU A 106 27.08 -19.60 28.58
CA LEU A 106 28.23 -18.86 29.11
C LEU A 106 28.02 -18.35 30.54
N TRP A 107 26.80 -17.89 30.87
CA TRP A 107 26.54 -17.13 32.11
C TRP A 107 25.44 -17.72 33.00
N GLY A 108 24.73 -18.75 32.55
CA GLY A 108 23.60 -19.33 33.25
C GLY A 108 22.37 -18.42 33.31
N SER A 109 21.39 -18.79 34.14
CA SER A 109 20.11 -18.08 34.28
C SER A 109 20.04 -17.26 35.58
N GLY A 110 19.53 -16.03 35.50
CA GLY A 110 19.22 -15.18 36.65
C GLY A 110 18.72 -13.79 36.25
N VAL A 111 18.29 -12.98 37.22
CA VAL A 111 17.61 -11.69 36.96
C VAL A 111 18.52 -10.68 36.27
N TRP A 112 19.79 -10.59 36.69
CA TRP A 112 20.73 -9.68 36.05
C TRP A 112 21.20 -10.24 34.69
N GLN A 113 21.34 -11.56 34.55
CA GLN A 113 21.66 -12.19 33.26
C GLN A 113 20.55 -11.91 32.24
N LEU A 114 19.28 -12.00 32.63
CA LEU A 114 18.14 -11.62 31.77
C LEU A 114 18.29 -10.19 31.24
N ALA A 115 18.60 -9.23 32.12
CA ALA A 115 18.77 -7.83 31.72
C ALA A 115 19.93 -7.66 30.73
N VAL A 116 21.08 -8.29 30.98
CA VAL A 116 22.26 -8.21 30.11
C VAL A 116 22.00 -8.89 28.76
N VAL A 117 21.44 -10.10 28.75
CA VAL A 117 21.10 -10.82 27.51
C VAL A 117 20.11 -10.02 26.68
N LEU A 118 19.06 -9.46 27.30
CA LEU A 118 18.09 -8.63 26.60
C LEU A 118 18.75 -7.39 25.98
N ALA A 119 19.61 -6.70 26.72
CA ALA A 119 20.33 -5.53 26.24
C ALA A 119 21.20 -5.88 25.02
N ILE A 120 21.93 -7.00 25.07
CA ILE A 120 22.77 -7.47 23.97
C ILE A 120 21.92 -7.83 22.76
N VAL A 121 20.88 -8.64 22.92
CA VAL A 121 20.05 -9.13 21.82
C VAL A 121 19.32 -7.98 21.12
N VAL A 122 18.75 -7.04 21.88
CA VAL A 122 18.06 -5.88 21.30
C VAL A 122 19.04 -4.96 20.57
N THR A 123 20.21 -4.71 21.16
CA THR A 123 21.26 -3.88 20.53
C THR A 123 21.76 -4.53 19.24
N LEU A 124 22.05 -5.83 19.27
CA LEU A 124 22.45 -6.61 18.10
C LEU A 124 21.34 -6.60 17.03
N GLY A 125 20.10 -6.84 17.44
CA GLY A 125 18.95 -6.80 16.54
C GLY A 125 18.79 -5.45 15.83
N ARG A 126 19.05 -4.35 16.55
CA ARG A 126 18.99 -2.99 15.97
C ARG A 126 20.18 -2.66 15.08
N ALA A 127 21.34 -3.24 15.34
CA ALA A 127 22.51 -3.15 14.46
C ALA A 127 22.32 -3.94 13.15
N LEU A 128 21.64 -5.09 13.22
CA LEU A 128 21.41 -5.98 12.08
C LEU A 128 20.24 -5.55 11.19
N SER A 129 19.25 -4.84 11.72
CA SER A 129 18.07 -4.43 10.96
C SER A 129 17.59 -3.02 11.31
N PRO A 130 17.23 -2.20 10.30
CA PRO A 130 16.61 -0.90 10.54
C PRO A 130 15.16 -1.03 11.06
N SER A 131 14.53 -2.21 10.94
CA SER A 131 13.16 -2.47 11.38
C SER A 131 13.09 -2.59 12.91
N PRO A 132 12.33 -1.73 13.61
CA PRO A 132 12.16 -1.86 15.07
C PRO A 132 11.55 -3.19 15.49
N GLY A 133 10.66 -3.74 14.66
CA GLY A 133 10.01 -5.03 14.93
C GLY A 133 10.99 -6.21 14.96
N PHE A 134 12.11 -6.12 14.23
CA PHE A 134 13.14 -7.15 14.22
C PHE A 134 13.80 -7.32 15.59
N ALA A 135 14.25 -6.20 16.19
CA ALA A 135 14.90 -6.20 17.50
C ALA A 135 13.93 -6.62 18.61
N VAL A 136 12.66 -6.18 18.54
CA VAL A 136 11.62 -6.59 19.48
C VAL A 136 11.35 -8.09 19.37
N ALA A 137 11.17 -8.63 18.17
CA ALA A 137 10.92 -10.06 17.97
C ALA A 137 12.09 -10.93 18.46
N ALA A 138 13.33 -10.53 18.13
CA ALA A 138 14.54 -11.17 18.64
C ALA A 138 14.58 -11.19 20.17
N GLY A 139 14.36 -10.03 20.80
CA GLY A 139 14.34 -9.89 22.26
C GLY A 139 13.23 -10.72 22.93
N THR A 140 12.02 -10.72 22.38
CA THR A 140 10.90 -11.52 22.92
C THR A 140 11.22 -13.01 22.92
N GLN A 141 11.74 -13.55 21.80
CA GLN A 141 12.08 -14.97 21.75
C GLN A 141 13.29 -15.30 22.62
N ALA A 142 14.28 -14.40 22.70
CA ALA A 142 15.41 -14.54 23.61
C ALA A 142 14.96 -14.66 25.08
N MET A 143 13.99 -13.84 25.50
CA MET A 143 13.46 -13.91 26.87
C MET A 143 12.66 -15.18 27.13
N LEU A 144 11.95 -15.72 26.15
CA LEU A 144 11.32 -17.04 26.27
C LEU A 144 12.37 -18.12 26.53
N VAL A 145 13.48 -18.14 25.79
CA VAL A 145 14.59 -19.09 26.01
C VAL A 145 15.15 -18.98 27.43
N MET A 146 15.36 -17.76 27.92
CA MET A 146 15.97 -17.54 29.24
C MET A 146 15.06 -17.95 30.42
N VAL A 147 13.74 -17.98 30.21
CA VAL A 147 12.76 -18.30 31.27
C VAL A 147 12.32 -19.77 31.22
N LEU A 148 12.30 -20.40 30.03
CA LEU A 148 11.87 -21.78 29.92
C LEU A 148 12.92 -22.76 30.53
N PRO A 149 12.48 -23.87 31.15
CA PRO A 149 13.37 -24.94 31.59
C PRO A 149 14.14 -25.57 30.43
N ALA A 150 15.42 -25.89 30.65
CA ALA A 150 16.28 -26.46 29.62
C ALA A 150 15.66 -27.75 29.03
N PRO A 151 15.65 -27.91 27.70
CA PRO A 151 15.05 -29.06 27.04
C PRO A 151 15.97 -30.28 27.15
N ASP A 152 15.38 -31.48 27.24
CA ASP A 152 16.13 -32.73 27.33
C ASP A 152 16.93 -33.07 26.06
N GLY A 153 16.52 -32.52 24.91
CA GLY A 153 17.09 -32.80 23.57
C GLY A 153 18.38 -32.06 23.21
N GLY A 154 18.94 -31.27 24.13
CA GLY A 154 20.19 -30.52 23.94
C GLY A 154 20.01 -29.01 23.74
N VAL A 155 21.14 -28.30 23.68
CA VAL A 155 21.17 -26.83 23.76
C VAL A 155 20.45 -26.16 22.59
N PHE A 156 20.54 -26.72 21.38
CA PHE A 156 20.01 -26.10 20.15
C PHE A 156 18.62 -26.57 19.75
N THR A 157 17.94 -27.38 20.58
CA THR A 157 16.59 -27.86 20.30
C THR A 157 15.62 -26.70 20.06
N ARG A 158 15.74 -25.61 20.81
CA ARG A 158 14.82 -24.47 20.67
C ARG A 158 15.17 -23.58 19.48
N SER A 159 16.45 -23.46 19.13
CA SER A 159 16.87 -22.87 17.85
C SER A 159 16.28 -23.63 16.66
N VAL A 160 16.29 -24.97 16.68
CA VAL A 160 15.66 -25.80 15.64
C VAL A 160 14.15 -25.57 15.60
N ASP A 161 13.48 -25.50 16.75
CA ASP A 161 12.06 -25.16 16.83
C ASP A 161 11.75 -23.79 16.21
N GLY A 162 12.56 -22.76 16.54
CA GLY A 162 12.43 -21.43 15.97
C GLY A 162 12.60 -21.43 14.45
N LEU A 163 13.56 -22.20 13.92
CA LEU A 163 13.76 -22.37 12.48
C LEU A 163 12.54 -23.05 11.82
N ILE A 164 12.02 -24.13 12.40
CA ILE A 164 10.82 -24.82 11.91
C ILE A 164 9.64 -23.85 11.86
N GLY A 165 9.45 -23.06 12.92
CA GLY A 165 8.37 -22.08 12.96
C GLY A 165 8.50 -21.00 11.88
N GLY A 166 9.71 -20.47 11.68
CA GLY A 166 10.00 -19.53 10.60
C GLY A 166 9.75 -20.12 9.21
N LEU A 167 10.20 -21.36 8.97
CA LEU A 167 10.00 -22.06 7.70
C LEU A 167 8.52 -22.38 7.46
N ALA A 168 7.78 -22.83 8.46
CA ALA A 168 6.34 -23.08 8.36
C ALA A 168 5.56 -21.79 8.05
N ALA A 169 5.91 -20.67 8.69
CA ALA A 169 5.33 -19.36 8.39
C ALA A 169 5.57 -18.95 6.92
N LEU A 170 6.81 -19.11 6.42
CA LEU A 170 7.15 -18.80 5.03
C LEU A 170 6.44 -19.73 4.04
N LEU A 171 6.41 -21.04 4.33
CA LEU A 171 5.77 -22.06 3.50
C LEU A 171 4.26 -21.78 3.39
N CYS A 172 3.58 -21.55 4.52
CA CYS A 172 2.16 -21.20 4.49
C CYS A 172 1.91 -19.86 3.80
N THR A 173 2.81 -18.87 3.92
CA THR A 173 2.72 -17.61 3.16
C THR A 173 2.87 -17.82 1.65
N ALA A 174 3.68 -18.79 1.23
CA ALA A 174 3.86 -19.14 -0.17
C ALA A 174 2.67 -19.93 -0.74
N ILE A 175 2.08 -20.83 0.05
CA ILE A 175 1.03 -21.74 -0.43
C ILE A 175 -0.35 -21.10 -0.33
N VAL A 176 -0.67 -20.40 0.77
CA VAL A 176 -2.02 -19.88 1.00
C VAL A 176 -2.30 -18.73 0.02
N PRO A 177 -3.26 -18.91 -0.91
CA PRO A 177 -3.53 -17.91 -1.93
C PRO A 177 -4.17 -16.69 -1.29
N ARG A 178 -3.36 -15.64 -1.08
CA ARG A 178 -3.90 -14.31 -0.82
C ARG A 178 -4.50 -13.79 -2.13
N PRO A 179 -5.55 -12.95 -2.11
CA PRO A 179 -6.06 -12.29 -3.31
C PRO A 179 -5.48 -10.87 -3.47
N PRO A 180 -4.14 -10.65 -3.52
CA PRO A 180 -3.57 -9.30 -3.51
C PRO A 180 -3.96 -8.51 -4.77
N LEU A 181 -4.28 -9.22 -5.85
CA LEU A 181 -4.80 -8.61 -7.09
C LEU A 181 -6.13 -7.90 -6.89
N ARG A 182 -7.01 -8.37 -5.99
CA ARG A 182 -8.30 -7.71 -5.76
C ARG A 182 -8.10 -6.33 -5.15
N THR A 183 -7.20 -6.22 -4.16
CA THR A 183 -6.85 -4.93 -3.54
C THR A 183 -6.18 -4.01 -4.54
N ALA A 184 -5.17 -4.50 -5.27
CA ALA A 184 -4.47 -3.69 -6.28
C ALA A 184 -5.42 -3.18 -7.37
N ARG A 185 -6.31 -4.04 -7.90
CA ARG A 185 -7.34 -3.64 -8.87
C ARG A 185 -8.30 -2.63 -8.28
N ALA A 186 -8.72 -2.79 -7.02
CA ALA A 186 -9.64 -1.86 -6.38
C ALA A 186 -9.03 -0.46 -6.24
N GLU A 187 -7.76 -0.34 -5.81
CA GLU A 187 -7.09 0.96 -5.72
C GLU A 187 -6.83 1.58 -7.10
N ALA A 188 -6.49 0.77 -8.11
CA ALA A 188 -6.37 1.22 -9.50
C ALA A 188 -7.68 1.84 -10.03
N HIS A 189 -8.82 1.15 -9.81
CA HIS A 189 -10.13 1.66 -10.21
C HIS A 189 -10.50 2.94 -9.45
N ARG A 190 -10.17 3.05 -8.16
CA ARG A 190 -10.39 4.27 -7.38
C ARG A 190 -9.61 5.45 -7.93
N LEU A 191 -8.34 5.25 -8.28
CA LEU A 191 -7.52 6.31 -8.88
C LEU A 191 -8.09 6.74 -10.23
N LEU A 192 -8.34 5.79 -11.14
CA LEU A 192 -8.85 6.10 -12.49
C LEU A 192 -10.23 6.78 -12.44
N THR A 193 -11.11 6.34 -11.53
CA THR A 193 -12.40 7.01 -11.30
C THR A 193 -12.21 8.45 -10.79
N ALA A 194 -11.26 8.68 -9.89
CA ALA A 194 -10.95 10.03 -9.42
C ALA A 194 -10.41 10.92 -10.55
N LEU A 195 -9.52 10.39 -11.40
CA LEU A 195 -8.98 11.11 -12.56
C LEU A 195 -10.09 11.45 -13.57
N SER A 196 -10.95 10.50 -13.92
CA SER A 196 -12.10 10.74 -14.83
C SER A 196 -13.00 11.85 -14.30
N ARG A 197 -13.39 11.79 -13.01
CA ARG A 197 -14.23 12.82 -12.38
C ARG A 197 -13.55 14.17 -12.34
N THR A 198 -12.26 14.24 -12.01
CA THR A 198 -11.50 15.50 -12.03
C THR A 198 -11.50 16.12 -13.43
N VAL A 199 -11.29 15.31 -14.47
CA VAL A 199 -11.31 15.81 -15.87
C VAL A 199 -12.70 16.33 -16.24
N GLU A 200 -13.77 15.62 -15.90
CA GLU A 200 -15.16 16.05 -16.12
C GLU A 200 -15.47 17.38 -15.41
N GLU A 201 -15.10 17.50 -14.13
CA GLU A 201 -15.30 18.71 -13.33
C GLU A 201 -14.49 19.91 -13.89
N LEU A 202 -13.26 19.69 -14.35
CA LEU A 202 -12.44 20.74 -14.98
C LEU A 202 -13.00 21.17 -16.34
N ALA A 203 -13.49 20.22 -17.15
CA ALA A 203 -14.13 20.54 -18.42
C ALA A 203 -15.41 21.36 -18.19
N ASP A 204 -16.22 21.00 -17.20
CA ASP A 204 -17.42 21.75 -16.83
C ASP A 204 -17.10 23.14 -16.29
N ALA A 205 -16.07 23.27 -15.46
CA ALA A 205 -15.57 24.55 -14.96
C ALA A 205 -15.16 25.48 -16.11
N LEU A 206 -14.39 24.97 -17.07
CA LEU A 206 -13.98 25.72 -18.27
C LEU A 206 -15.18 26.08 -19.14
N ARG A 207 -16.16 25.18 -19.29
CA ARG A 207 -17.34 25.43 -20.14
C ARG A 207 -18.22 26.55 -19.58
N ARG A 208 -18.35 26.62 -18.26
CA ARG A 208 -19.27 27.54 -17.56
C ARG A 208 -18.57 28.77 -16.95
N GLY A 209 -17.24 28.80 -16.89
CA GLY A 209 -16.51 29.81 -16.12
C GLY A 209 -16.72 29.65 -14.60
N ASP A 210 -16.87 28.41 -14.13
CA ASP A 210 -17.30 28.10 -12.76
C ASP A 210 -16.09 27.78 -11.85
N SER A 211 -15.73 28.73 -10.99
CA SER A 211 -14.64 28.58 -10.02
C SER A 211 -14.93 27.54 -8.95
N THR A 212 -16.19 27.31 -8.60
CA THR A 212 -16.57 26.32 -7.57
C THR A 212 -16.31 24.90 -8.06
N ALA A 213 -16.66 24.62 -9.31
CA ALA A 213 -16.38 23.33 -9.96
C ALA A 213 -14.86 23.07 -10.06
N SER A 214 -14.08 24.09 -10.39
CA SER A 214 -12.62 23.98 -10.44
C SER A 214 -11.98 23.73 -9.07
N THR A 215 -12.45 24.41 -8.03
CA THR A 215 -11.97 24.20 -6.65
C THR A 215 -12.24 22.76 -6.18
N ALA A 216 -13.45 22.24 -6.44
CA ALA A 216 -13.80 20.86 -6.12
C ALA A 216 -12.90 19.85 -6.86
N ALA A 217 -12.61 20.09 -8.14
CA ALA A 217 -11.69 19.26 -8.92
C ALA A 217 -10.27 19.26 -8.34
N LEU A 218 -9.79 20.44 -7.90
CA LEU A 218 -8.46 20.61 -7.28
C LEU A 218 -8.36 19.88 -5.93
N GLU A 219 -9.39 19.93 -5.10
CA GLU A 219 -9.46 19.19 -3.84
C GLU A 219 -9.45 17.67 -4.08
N ARG A 220 -10.25 17.19 -5.04
CA ARG A 220 -10.31 15.78 -5.42
C ARG A 220 -8.95 15.25 -5.83
N ILE A 221 -8.25 15.94 -6.73
CA ILE A 221 -6.95 15.49 -7.24
C ILE A 221 -5.85 15.55 -6.17
N ARG A 222 -5.96 16.43 -5.16
CA ARG A 222 -5.06 16.45 -3.98
C ARG A 222 -5.29 15.24 -3.07
N GLY A 223 -6.54 14.79 -2.94
CA GLY A 223 -6.93 13.63 -2.14
C GLY A 223 -6.51 12.27 -2.71
N THR A 224 -5.84 12.21 -3.86
CA THR A 224 -5.44 10.94 -4.51
C THR A 224 -4.18 10.30 -3.96
N GLN A 225 -3.35 11.03 -3.20
CA GLN A 225 -2.06 10.50 -2.71
C GLN A 225 -2.21 9.20 -1.90
N PRO A 226 -3.15 9.08 -0.94
CA PRO A 226 -3.33 7.83 -0.19
C PRO A 226 -3.75 6.65 -1.08
N VAL A 227 -4.43 6.90 -2.21
CA VAL A 227 -4.83 5.85 -3.16
C VAL A 227 -3.61 5.33 -3.93
N ILE A 228 -2.71 6.23 -4.35
CA ILE A 228 -1.44 5.87 -5.00
C ILE A 228 -0.56 5.07 -4.02
N ASP A 229 -0.45 5.51 -2.78
CA ASP A 229 0.33 4.83 -1.74
C ASP A 229 -0.25 3.44 -1.44
N GLY A 230 -1.59 3.33 -1.36
CA GLY A 230 -2.31 2.07 -1.20
C GLY A 230 -2.10 1.11 -2.36
N TRP A 231 -2.17 1.59 -3.61
CA TRP A 231 -1.92 0.77 -4.78
C TRP A 231 -0.46 0.29 -4.83
N THR A 232 0.50 1.18 -4.53
CA THR A 232 1.93 0.86 -4.43
C THR A 232 2.15 -0.25 -3.41
N ALA A 233 1.60 -0.10 -2.20
CA ALA A 233 1.73 -1.09 -1.14
C ALA A 233 1.13 -2.46 -1.52
N ALA A 234 -0.02 -2.45 -2.20
CA ALA A 234 -0.67 -3.66 -2.68
C ALA A 234 0.16 -4.38 -3.76
N LEU A 235 0.75 -3.63 -4.71
CA LEU A 235 1.60 -4.20 -5.76
C LEU A 235 2.92 -4.74 -5.23
N ASP A 236 3.56 -4.04 -4.29
CA ASP A 236 4.77 -4.51 -3.61
C ASP A 236 4.51 -5.84 -2.89
N SER A 237 3.40 -5.91 -2.14
CA SER A 237 2.97 -7.10 -1.42
C SER A 237 2.72 -8.25 -2.39
N ALA A 238 1.94 -8.00 -3.46
CA ALA A 238 1.62 -8.99 -4.49
C ALA A 238 2.88 -9.52 -5.19
N THR A 239 3.82 -8.63 -5.54
CA THR A 239 5.06 -8.97 -6.24
C THR A 239 5.99 -9.78 -5.33
N GLY A 240 6.07 -9.43 -4.04
CA GLY A 240 6.79 -10.20 -3.04
C GLY A 240 6.25 -11.63 -2.92
N VAL A 241 4.93 -11.79 -2.84
CA VAL A 241 4.27 -13.11 -2.82
C VAL A 241 4.52 -13.87 -4.12
N ALA A 242 4.42 -13.20 -5.27
CA ALA A 242 4.65 -13.80 -6.58
C ALA A 242 6.08 -14.35 -6.78
N ARG A 243 7.07 -13.91 -5.98
CA ARG A 243 8.43 -14.46 -6.03
C ARG A 243 8.52 -15.88 -5.47
N ILE A 244 7.72 -16.20 -4.46
CA ILE A 244 7.82 -17.45 -3.69
C ILE A 244 6.63 -18.38 -3.97
N SER A 245 5.43 -17.83 -4.19
CA SER A 245 4.21 -18.61 -4.41
C SER A 245 4.04 -19.07 -5.87
N PRO A 246 3.88 -20.37 -6.15
CA PRO A 246 3.62 -20.87 -7.51
C PRO A 246 2.25 -20.43 -8.05
N PHE A 247 1.23 -20.31 -7.19
CA PHE A 247 -0.13 -19.90 -7.60
C PHE A 247 -0.21 -18.43 -8.01
N VAL A 248 0.58 -17.56 -7.37
CA VAL A 248 0.63 -16.13 -7.71
C VAL A 248 1.63 -15.86 -8.84
N ARG A 249 2.65 -16.71 -9.00
CA ARG A 249 3.66 -16.61 -10.08
C ARG A 249 3.04 -16.48 -11.48
N ARG A 250 1.91 -17.14 -11.76
CA ARG A 250 1.19 -17.03 -13.04
C ARG A 250 0.70 -15.60 -13.36
N HIS A 251 0.53 -14.75 -12.35
CA HIS A 251 0.04 -13.37 -12.50
C HIS A 251 1.17 -12.33 -12.58
N ARG A 252 2.46 -12.74 -12.63
CA ARG A 252 3.59 -11.80 -12.72
C ARG A 252 3.48 -10.83 -13.88
N GLY A 253 2.97 -11.29 -15.03
CA GLY A 253 2.74 -10.42 -16.19
C GLY A 253 1.69 -9.33 -15.93
N GLU A 254 0.62 -9.64 -15.19
CA GLU A 254 -0.38 -8.65 -14.79
C GLU A 254 0.19 -7.66 -13.77
N LEU A 255 0.92 -8.14 -12.76
CA LEU A 255 1.57 -7.28 -11.77
C LEU A 255 2.57 -6.32 -12.41
N ALA A 256 3.36 -6.78 -13.36
CA ALA A 256 4.30 -5.94 -14.11
C ALA A 256 3.57 -4.86 -14.91
N ARG A 257 2.47 -5.20 -15.59
CA ARG A 257 1.64 -4.21 -16.32
C ARG A 257 1.04 -3.17 -15.37
N GLN A 258 0.49 -3.58 -14.23
CA GLN A 258 -0.04 -2.64 -13.25
C GLN A 258 1.05 -1.74 -12.65
N ALA A 259 2.27 -2.24 -12.45
CA ALA A 259 3.39 -1.43 -11.97
C ALA A 259 3.78 -0.33 -12.96
N VAL A 260 3.84 -0.66 -14.27
CA VAL A 260 4.06 0.34 -15.34
C VAL A 260 2.93 1.37 -15.33
N MET A 261 1.67 0.90 -15.31
CA MET A 261 0.50 1.78 -15.28
C MET A 261 0.50 2.71 -14.06
N LEU A 262 0.78 2.20 -12.86
CA LEU A 262 0.86 2.99 -11.62
C LEU A 262 1.93 4.09 -11.73
N SER A 263 3.13 3.74 -12.19
CA SER A 263 4.23 4.71 -12.31
C SER A 263 3.88 5.86 -13.27
N ALA A 264 3.22 5.54 -14.38
CA ALA A 264 2.76 6.52 -15.35
C ALA A 264 1.58 7.35 -14.82
N LEU A 265 0.63 6.72 -14.12
CA LEU A 265 -0.52 7.41 -13.55
C LEU A 265 -0.17 8.31 -12.36
N ASP A 266 0.89 8.03 -11.61
CA ASP A 266 1.42 8.97 -10.61
C ASP A 266 1.91 10.26 -11.29
N LEU A 267 2.68 10.14 -12.37
CA LEU A 267 3.10 11.29 -13.17
C LEU A 267 1.90 12.04 -13.77
N ALA A 268 0.93 11.32 -14.36
CA ALA A 268 -0.30 11.89 -14.90
C ALA A 268 -1.09 12.64 -13.82
N THR A 269 -1.18 12.09 -12.61
CA THR A 269 -1.85 12.72 -11.47
C THR A 269 -1.17 14.03 -11.09
N ARG A 270 0.17 14.07 -11.06
CA ARG A 270 0.95 15.28 -10.78
C ARG A 270 0.71 16.35 -11.86
N ASN A 271 0.73 15.96 -13.13
CA ASN A 271 0.44 16.88 -14.24
C ASN A 271 -1.01 17.38 -14.20
N LEU A 272 -1.98 16.52 -13.89
CA LEU A 272 -3.37 16.92 -13.73
C LEU A 272 -3.59 17.90 -12.56
N ARG A 273 -2.81 17.81 -11.48
CA ARG A 273 -2.82 18.82 -10.39
C ARG A 273 -2.40 20.20 -10.90
N ILE A 274 -1.41 20.26 -11.79
CA ILE A 274 -0.93 21.53 -12.38
C ILE A 274 -2.00 22.10 -13.32
N VAL A 275 -2.60 21.25 -14.16
CA VAL A 275 -3.72 21.62 -15.04
C VAL A 275 -4.90 22.14 -14.21
N ALA A 276 -5.31 21.43 -13.15
CA ALA A 276 -6.39 21.84 -12.27
C ALA A 276 -6.13 23.22 -11.64
N ARG A 277 -4.92 23.42 -11.09
CA ARG A 277 -4.51 24.72 -10.51
C ARG A 277 -4.54 25.84 -11.56
N ARG A 278 -4.13 25.56 -12.79
CA ARG A 278 -4.12 26.58 -13.86
C ARG A 278 -5.53 26.90 -14.35
N THR A 279 -6.39 25.89 -14.47
CA THR A 279 -7.82 26.04 -14.78
C THR A 279 -8.50 26.90 -13.73
N ASP A 280 -8.24 26.67 -12.45
CA ASP A 280 -8.81 27.42 -11.32
C ASP A 280 -8.52 28.92 -11.41
N PHE A 281 -7.27 29.27 -11.68
CA PHE A 281 -6.88 30.65 -11.94
C PHE A 281 -7.59 31.23 -13.17
N LEU A 282 -7.71 30.43 -14.24
CA LEU A 282 -8.24 30.87 -15.52
C LEU A 282 -9.75 31.15 -15.45
N VAL A 283 -10.53 30.32 -14.76
CA VAL A 283 -11.98 30.50 -14.63
C VAL A 283 -12.37 31.59 -13.61
N GLY A 284 -11.40 32.16 -12.89
CA GLY A 284 -11.65 33.20 -11.90
C GLY A 284 -12.24 34.50 -12.48
N ASP A 285 -12.14 34.71 -13.79
CA ASP A 285 -12.78 35.84 -14.49
C ASP A 285 -14.23 35.57 -14.93
N GLY A 286 -14.76 34.37 -14.67
CA GLY A 286 -16.12 33.96 -15.03
C GLY A 286 -16.36 33.76 -16.53
N ALA A 287 -15.33 33.88 -17.38
CA ALA A 287 -15.49 33.77 -18.83
C ALA A 287 -15.51 32.30 -19.31
N PRO A 288 -16.50 31.90 -20.12
CA PRO A 288 -16.60 30.53 -20.66
C PRO A 288 -15.54 30.27 -21.73
N ARG A 289 -14.98 29.06 -21.73
CA ARG A 289 -13.87 28.61 -22.59
C ARG A 289 -14.19 27.24 -23.22
N PRO A 290 -15.15 27.17 -24.16
CA PRO A 290 -15.67 25.90 -24.68
C PRO A 290 -14.61 25.06 -25.42
N ALA A 291 -13.67 25.69 -26.13
CA ALA A 291 -12.60 24.97 -26.82
C ALA A 291 -11.65 24.23 -25.85
N LEU A 292 -11.23 24.90 -24.76
CA LEU A 292 -10.43 24.27 -23.71
C LEU A 292 -11.24 23.20 -22.96
N ALA A 293 -12.52 23.47 -22.69
CA ALA A 293 -13.40 22.48 -22.09
C ALA A 293 -13.48 21.19 -22.93
N GLY A 294 -13.55 21.32 -24.26
CA GLY A 294 -13.52 20.19 -25.19
C GLY A 294 -12.20 19.43 -25.14
N ALA A 295 -11.06 20.12 -25.14
CA ALA A 295 -9.74 19.49 -25.06
C ALA A 295 -9.53 18.73 -23.74
N VAL A 296 -9.99 19.27 -22.61
CA VAL A 296 -9.95 18.58 -21.32
C VAL A 296 -10.90 17.40 -21.31
N ALA A 297 -12.16 17.57 -21.73
CA ALA A 297 -13.16 16.49 -21.77
C ALA A 297 -12.71 15.29 -22.62
N ALA A 298 -11.94 15.53 -23.68
CA ALA A 298 -11.42 14.49 -24.56
C ALA A 298 -10.45 13.51 -23.87
N LEU A 299 -9.92 13.83 -22.68
CA LEU A 299 -9.14 12.89 -21.86
C LEU A 299 -10.01 11.79 -21.22
N GLY A 300 -11.30 12.07 -21.00
CA GLY A 300 -12.23 11.21 -20.27
C GLY A 300 -12.35 9.79 -20.84
N PRO A 301 -12.62 9.62 -22.15
CA PRO A 301 -12.72 8.30 -22.79
C PRO A 301 -11.45 7.43 -22.61
N GLY A 302 -10.26 8.00 -22.84
CA GLY A 302 -8.98 7.33 -22.64
C GLY A 302 -8.75 6.89 -21.20
N ILE A 303 -9.06 7.74 -20.21
CA ILE A 303 -8.97 7.38 -18.77
C ILE A 303 -9.97 6.28 -18.41
N ALA A 304 -11.20 6.35 -18.93
CA ALA A 304 -12.21 5.32 -18.69
C ALA A 304 -11.82 3.96 -19.32
N LEU A 305 -11.17 3.98 -20.49
CA LEU A 305 -10.60 2.80 -21.13
C LEU A 305 -9.45 2.21 -20.31
N LEU A 306 -8.56 3.04 -19.75
CA LEU A 306 -7.54 2.59 -18.79
C LEU A 306 -8.18 1.95 -17.55
N GLY A 307 -9.31 2.50 -17.07
CA GLY A 307 -10.11 1.90 -15.98
C GLY A 307 -10.53 0.47 -16.29
N ARG A 308 -11.12 0.26 -17.48
CA ARG A 308 -11.51 -1.08 -17.96
C ARG A 308 -10.31 -2.00 -18.17
N ALA A 309 -9.18 -1.45 -18.60
CA ALA A 309 -7.95 -2.19 -18.85
C ALA A 309 -7.33 -2.85 -17.61
N VAL A 310 -7.68 -2.37 -16.40
CA VAL A 310 -7.26 -3.00 -15.14
C VAL A 310 -7.83 -4.41 -15.01
N ALA A 311 -9.06 -4.64 -15.49
CA ALA A 311 -9.71 -5.95 -15.46
C ALA A 311 -9.52 -6.75 -16.76
N ASP A 312 -9.53 -6.06 -17.90
CA ASP A 312 -9.42 -6.66 -19.22
C ASP A 312 -8.27 -6.02 -20.02
N PRO A 313 -7.08 -6.64 -20.07
CA PRO A 313 -5.93 -6.08 -20.79
C PRO A 313 -6.16 -5.87 -22.29
N SER A 314 -7.16 -6.51 -22.91
CA SER A 314 -7.41 -6.39 -24.35
C SER A 314 -7.82 -4.98 -24.77
N VAL A 315 -8.45 -4.21 -23.87
CA VAL A 315 -8.85 -2.81 -24.14
C VAL A 315 -7.70 -1.81 -24.05
N LEU A 316 -6.48 -2.21 -23.64
CA LEU A 316 -5.32 -1.32 -23.62
C LEU A 316 -4.97 -0.76 -25.01
N ALA A 317 -5.13 -1.57 -26.05
CA ALA A 317 -4.89 -1.12 -27.43
C ALA A 317 -5.85 0.00 -27.83
N LEU A 318 -7.13 -0.13 -27.44
CA LEU A 318 -8.15 0.88 -27.68
C LEU A 318 -7.87 2.16 -26.88
N ALA A 319 -7.48 2.05 -25.61
CA ALA A 319 -7.06 3.19 -24.79
C ALA A 319 -5.90 3.97 -25.44
N ARG A 320 -4.91 3.23 -25.97
CA ARG A 320 -3.76 3.82 -26.66
C ARG A 320 -4.17 4.55 -27.92
N GLN A 321 -5.02 3.95 -28.75
CA GLN A 321 -5.50 4.57 -29.98
C GLN A 321 -6.23 5.89 -29.71
N ASP A 322 -7.13 5.91 -28.73
CA ASP A 322 -7.89 7.10 -28.33
C ASP A 322 -6.96 8.23 -27.85
N LEU A 323 -6.00 7.90 -26.99
CA LEU A 323 -5.02 8.86 -26.48
C LEU A 323 -4.03 9.36 -27.55
N VAL A 324 -3.65 8.52 -28.53
CA VAL A 324 -2.83 8.96 -29.67
C VAL A 324 -3.62 9.94 -30.53
N LEU A 325 -4.89 9.65 -30.82
CA LEU A 325 -5.75 10.55 -31.57
C LEU A 325 -5.87 11.90 -30.85
N LEU A 326 -6.11 11.89 -29.53
CA LEU A 326 -6.11 13.11 -28.72
C LEU A 326 -4.77 13.85 -28.78
N ALA A 327 -3.64 13.15 -28.69
CA ALA A 327 -2.32 13.78 -28.75
C ALA A 327 -2.13 14.63 -30.00
N THR A 328 -2.65 14.17 -31.16
CA THR A 328 -2.54 14.90 -32.44
C THR A 328 -3.32 16.21 -32.49
N THR A 329 -4.30 16.41 -31.59
CA THR A 329 -5.14 17.62 -31.56
C THR A 329 -4.60 18.70 -30.61
N LEU A 330 -3.59 18.38 -29.78
CA LEU A 330 -3.02 19.27 -28.78
C LEU A 330 -1.99 20.27 -29.36
N ASP A 331 -2.43 21.05 -30.33
CA ASP A 331 -1.70 22.19 -30.91
C ASP A 331 -2.39 23.51 -30.54
N PRO A 332 -1.78 24.36 -29.68
CA PRO A 332 -2.34 25.65 -29.30
C PRO A 332 -2.63 26.59 -30.46
N GLN A 333 -1.82 26.55 -31.53
CA GLN A 333 -1.98 27.45 -32.68
C GLN A 333 -3.13 27.02 -33.59
N ARG A 334 -3.44 25.73 -33.64
CA ARG A 334 -4.57 25.21 -34.42
C ARG A 334 -5.88 25.26 -33.64
N LEU A 335 -5.85 24.89 -32.36
CA LEU A 335 -7.08 24.75 -31.57
C LEU A 335 -7.64 26.11 -31.11
N ILE A 336 -6.76 27.03 -30.72
CA ILE A 336 -7.13 28.31 -30.12
C ILE A 336 -6.18 29.44 -30.57
N PRO A 337 -6.14 29.78 -31.88
CA PRO A 337 -5.15 30.71 -32.44
C PRO A 337 -5.19 32.10 -31.79
N GLU A 338 -6.39 32.65 -31.58
CA GLU A 338 -6.62 33.99 -31.04
C GLU A 338 -6.67 34.04 -29.51
N ALA A 339 -6.44 32.91 -28.83
CA ALA A 339 -6.54 32.85 -27.39
C ALA A 339 -5.34 33.49 -26.68
N ARG A 340 -5.60 33.96 -25.45
CA ARG A 340 -4.56 34.54 -24.58
C ARG A 340 -3.51 33.49 -24.24
N LEU A 341 -2.29 33.95 -23.93
CA LEU A 341 -1.19 33.07 -23.52
C LEU A 341 -1.57 32.16 -22.34
N ALA A 342 -2.39 32.66 -21.41
CA ALA A 342 -2.86 31.89 -20.26
C ALA A 342 -3.66 30.63 -20.66
N GLU A 343 -4.47 30.73 -21.72
CA GLU A 343 -5.29 29.64 -22.27
C GLU A 343 -4.42 28.67 -23.07
N LYS A 344 -3.53 29.20 -23.91
CA LYS A 344 -2.53 28.39 -24.64
C LYS A 344 -1.65 27.57 -23.68
N THR A 345 -1.30 28.14 -22.52
CA THR A 345 -0.52 27.46 -21.47
C THR A 345 -1.25 26.21 -20.95
N VAL A 346 -2.57 26.26 -20.76
CA VAL A 346 -3.33 25.06 -20.33
C VAL A 346 -3.17 23.94 -21.35
N LEU A 347 -3.28 24.25 -22.64
CA LEU A 347 -3.10 23.24 -23.69
C LEU A 347 -1.70 22.64 -23.69
N VAL A 348 -0.67 23.46 -23.47
CA VAL A 348 0.73 23.00 -23.34
C VAL A 348 0.88 22.06 -22.14
N LEU A 349 0.18 22.32 -21.03
CA LEU A 349 0.19 21.46 -19.84
C LEU A 349 -0.58 20.14 -20.03
N LEU A 350 -1.54 20.07 -20.96
CA LEU A 350 -2.22 18.81 -21.30
C LEU A 350 -1.29 17.83 -22.03
N ARG A 351 -0.25 18.31 -22.71
CA ARG A 351 0.67 17.49 -23.51
C ARG A 351 1.45 16.48 -22.66
N PRO A 352 2.19 16.86 -21.59
CA PRO A 352 2.85 15.88 -20.72
C PRO A 352 1.85 14.96 -20.02
N LEU A 353 0.64 15.45 -19.68
CA LEU A 353 -0.43 14.61 -19.14
C LEU A 353 -0.83 13.49 -20.12
N VAL A 354 -1.05 13.80 -21.40
CA VAL A 354 -1.37 12.78 -22.43
C VAL A 354 -0.22 11.81 -22.64
N VAL A 355 1.04 12.28 -22.60
CA VAL A 355 2.22 11.41 -22.68
C VAL A 355 2.25 10.40 -21.54
N ASP A 356 1.95 10.83 -20.31
CA ASP A 356 1.89 9.93 -19.16
C ASP A 356 0.72 8.94 -19.28
N LEU A 357 -0.46 9.38 -19.73
CA LEU A 357 -1.59 8.48 -20.00
C LEU A 357 -1.28 7.46 -21.10
N LEU A 358 -0.57 7.86 -22.17
CA LEU A 358 -0.08 6.95 -23.21
C LEU A 358 0.91 5.95 -22.64
N THR A 359 1.84 6.40 -21.79
CA THR A 359 2.80 5.53 -21.11
C THR A 359 2.08 4.53 -20.18
N ALA A 360 0.96 4.93 -19.57
CA ALA A 360 0.12 4.04 -18.77
C ALA A 360 -0.52 2.90 -19.58
N THR A 361 -0.64 3.05 -20.90
CA THR A 361 -1.05 1.95 -21.81
C THR A 361 0.10 0.97 -22.12
N GLY A 362 1.31 1.24 -21.64
CA GLY A 362 2.53 0.49 -21.96
C GLY A 362 3.28 0.98 -23.20
N ALA A 363 2.96 2.15 -23.75
CA ALA A 363 3.76 2.75 -24.82
C ALA A 363 5.11 3.26 -24.29
N ALA A 364 6.15 3.26 -25.12
CA ALA A 364 7.43 3.83 -24.72
C ALA A 364 7.31 5.37 -24.59
N PRO A 365 7.95 6.01 -23.60
CA PRO A 365 7.86 7.46 -23.43
C PRO A 365 8.28 8.27 -24.65
N VAL A 366 9.23 7.74 -25.45
CA VAL A 366 9.68 8.38 -26.70
C VAL A 366 8.58 8.34 -27.76
N GLU A 367 7.93 7.19 -27.94
CA GLU A 367 6.80 7.04 -28.88
C GLU A 367 5.61 7.90 -28.46
N ALA A 368 5.30 7.94 -27.16
CA ALA A 368 4.23 8.77 -26.62
C ALA A 368 4.46 10.27 -26.88
N ARG A 369 5.72 10.74 -26.79
CA ARG A 369 6.09 12.12 -27.13
C ARG A 369 6.03 12.39 -28.63
N ALA A 370 6.44 11.42 -29.45
CA ALA A 370 6.42 11.54 -30.90
C ALA A 370 5.00 11.66 -31.48
N ALA A 371 3.97 11.22 -30.74
CA ALA A 371 2.57 11.38 -31.13
C ALA A 371 2.07 12.84 -31.04
N LEU A 372 2.78 13.73 -30.33
CA LEU A 372 2.39 15.13 -30.18
C LEU A 372 2.85 15.96 -31.39
N PRO A 373 2.05 16.94 -31.85
CA PRO A 373 2.48 17.88 -32.89
C PRO A 373 3.64 18.76 -32.37
N PRO A 374 4.63 19.14 -33.20
CA PRO A 374 5.69 20.05 -32.78
C PRO A 374 5.10 21.40 -32.32
N LEU A 375 5.66 21.99 -31.26
CA LEU A 375 5.34 23.36 -30.89
C LEU A 375 6.18 24.28 -31.78
N ALA A 376 5.50 25.10 -32.59
CA ALA A 376 6.12 26.13 -33.44
C ALA A 376 6.52 27.37 -32.62
#